data_AF-A0A822J4W8-F1
#
_entry.id   AF-A0A822J4W8-F1
#
_cell.length_a   1.000
_cell.length_b   1.000
_cell.length_c   1.000
_cell.angle_alpha   90.00
_cell.angle_beta   90.00
_cell.angle_gamma   90.00
#
_symmetry.space_group_name_H-M   'P 1'
#
loop_
_entity.id
_entity.type
_entity.pdbx_description
1 polymer ?
#
loop_
_entity_poly.entity_id
_entity_poly.type
_entity_poly.pdbx_seq_one_letter_code
_entity_poly.pdbx_strand_id
1 'polypeptide(L)'
;MNLVLVFIFVSLNIFGTAFRKLGFPPKYSLYFLFLSLLSGYVNFPIKNISPRVPMMSGNVSEVLWSGYAASSLKAKCCIIAVNLGGAVIPVVMSVFLSTLVSIIDMLIGSSTMLISPKSLVASIK
;
A
#
# COMPACT_ATOMS: atom_id res chain seq x y z
N MET A 1 -4.83 -0.17 18.54
CA MET A 1 -6.04 -0.92 18.14
C MET A 1 -5.80 -1.97 17.03
N ASN A 2 -4.78 -1.86 16.16
CA ASN A 2 -4.61 -2.80 15.03
C ASN A 2 -4.00 -4.18 15.34
N LEU A 3 -3.11 -4.29 16.33
CA LEU A 3 -2.36 -5.55 16.55
C LEU A 3 -3.22 -6.68 17.15
N VAL A 4 -4.17 -6.34 18.03
CA VAL A 4 -5.12 -7.30 18.63
C VAL A 4 -5.98 -7.96 17.55
N LEU A 5 -6.45 -7.18 16.57
CA LEU A 5 -7.26 -7.68 15.47
C LEU A 5 -6.47 -8.63 14.57
N VAL A 6 -5.20 -8.30 14.28
CA VAL A 6 -4.28 -9.20 13.57
C VAL A 6 -4.12 -10.51 14.34
N PHE A 7 -3.94 -10.44 15.66
CA PHE A 7 -3.79 -11.62 16.51
C PHE A 7 -5.06 -12.50 16.51
N ILE A 8 -6.24 -11.90 16.57
CA ILE A 8 -7.52 -12.62 16.45
C ILE A 8 -7.62 -13.32 15.08
N PHE A 9 -7.28 -12.63 13.98
CA PHE A 9 -7.36 -13.20 12.64
C PHE A 9 -6.35 -14.32 12.40
N VAL A 10 -5.15 -14.21 13.00
CA VAL A 10 -4.15 -15.29 12.99
C VAL A 10 -4.66 -16.50 13.78
N SER A 11 -5.20 -16.29 14.99
CA SER A 11 -5.75 -17.36 15.84
C SER A 11 -6.92 -18.08 15.18
N LEU A 12 -7.77 -17.37 14.45
CA LEU A 12 -8.89 -17.95 13.69
C LEU A 12 -8.47 -18.56 12.34
N ASN A 13 -7.17 -18.56 12.01
CA ASN A 13 -6.63 -19.06 10.74
C ASN A 13 -7.27 -18.39 9.49
N ILE A 14 -7.75 -17.15 9.61
CA ILE A 14 -8.41 -16.44 8.52
C ILE A 14 -7.41 -16.20 7.38
N PHE A 15 -6.16 -15.86 7.72
CA PHE A 15 -5.11 -15.67 6.71
C PHE A 15 -4.74 -16.98 6.01
N GLY A 16 -4.60 -18.09 6.73
CA GLY A 16 -4.28 -19.38 6.12
C GLY A 16 -5.38 -19.84 5.15
N THR A 17 -6.64 -19.65 5.53
CA THR A 17 -7.78 -19.97 4.66
C THR A 17 -7.88 -19.05 3.45
N ALA A 18 -7.63 -17.74 3.60
CA ALA A 18 -7.59 -16.79 2.50
C ALA A 18 -6.46 -17.09 1.51
N PHE A 19 -5.25 -17.35 2.00
CA PHE A 19 -4.10 -17.73 1.17
C PHE A 19 -4.34 -19.05 0.43
N ARG A 20 -4.98 -20.03 1.08
CA ARG A 20 -5.38 -21.27 0.42
C ARG A 20 -6.38 -21.02 -0.71
N LYS A 21 -7.36 -20.13 -0.51
CA LYS A 21 -8.31 -19.72 -1.57
C LYS A 21 -7.63 -18.97 -2.71
N LEU A 22 -6.56 -18.23 -2.41
CA LEU A 22 -5.71 -17.57 -3.41
C LEU A 22 -4.79 -18.54 -4.17
N GLY A 23 -4.71 -19.82 -3.78
CA GLY A 23 -3.83 -20.80 -4.43
C GLY A 23 -2.42 -20.89 -3.81
N PHE A 24 -2.17 -20.19 -2.69
CA PHE A 24 -0.90 -20.29 -1.96
C PHE A 24 -0.94 -21.39 -0.89
N PRO A 25 0.19 -22.07 -0.62
CA PRO A 25 0.30 -22.95 0.52
C PRO A 25 0.11 -22.16 1.82
N PRO A 26 -0.76 -22.59 2.75
CA PRO A 26 -1.09 -21.84 3.96
C PRO A 26 0.11 -21.64 4.88
N LYS A 27 1.16 -22.48 4.77
CA LYS A 27 2.43 -22.34 5.49
C LYS A 27 3.12 -21.00 5.22
N TYR A 28 2.94 -20.42 4.03
CA TYR A 28 3.54 -19.14 3.67
C TYR A 28 2.72 -17.91 4.12
N SER A 29 1.47 -18.10 4.53
CA SER A 29 0.55 -17.00 4.87
C SER A 29 1.08 -16.11 5.99
N LEU A 30 1.68 -16.70 7.03
CA LEU A 30 2.28 -15.96 8.15
C LEU A 30 3.51 -15.16 7.70
N TYR A 31 4.36 -15.74 6.86
CA TYR A 31 5.52 -15.03 6.32
C TYR A 31 5.10 -13.80 5.53
N PHE A 32 4.09 -13.93 4.66
CA PHE A 32 3.56 -12.79 3.92
C PHE A 32 2.86 -11.75 4.79
N LEU A 33 2.17 -12.20 5.85
CA LEU A 33 1.58 -11.29 6.83
C LEU A 33 2.65 -10.45 7.53
N PHE A 34 3.68 -11.09 8.09
CA PHE A 34 4.78 -10.39 8.75
C PHE A 34 5.57 -9.52 7.77
N LEU A 35 5.82 -10.01 6.56
CA LEU A 35 6.50 -9.25 5.52
C LEU A 35 5.69 -8.01 5.13
N SER A 36 4.36 -8.12 5.00
CA SER A 36 3.47 -6.99 4.73
C SER A 36 3.43 -5.99 5.89
N LEU A 37 3.47 -6.46 7.14
CA LEU A 37 3.49 -5.60 8.32
C LEU A 37 4.81 -4.83 8.44
N LEU A 38 5.95 -5.51 8.29
CA LEU A 38 7.27 -4.90 8.37
C LEU A 38 7.51 -3.93 7.20
N SER A 39 7.11 -4.33 5.99
CA SER A 39 7.31 -3.52 4.78
C SER A 39 6.38 -2.31 4.67
N GLY A 40 5.29 -2.24 5.42
CA GLY A 40 4.37 -1.09 5.40
C GLY A 40 5.06 0.25 5.73
N TYR A 41 6.11 0.19 6.54
CA TYR A 41 6.93 1.36 6.93
C TYR A 41 8.06 1.66 5.93
N VAL A 42 8.34 0.75 5.00
CA VAL A 42 9.42 0.90 4.01
C VAL A 42 8.84 1.49 2.73
N ASN A 43 9.26 2.72 2.42
CA ASN A 43 8.93 3.40 1.19
C ASN A 43 10.22 3.68 0.42
N PHE A 44 10.30 3.20 -0.83
CA PHE A 44 11.45 3.43 -1.70
C PHE A 44 11.28 4.75 -2.45
N PRO A 45 12.09 5.78 -2.16
CA PRO A 45 12.01 7.05 -2.86
C PRO A 45 12.49 6.87 -4.30
N ILE A 46 11.62 7.20 -5.27
CA ILE A 46 11.95 7.11 -6.70
C ILE A 46 12.44 8.46 -7.20
N LYS A 47 11.75 9.53 -6.80
CA LYS A 47 11.96 10.85 -7.42
C LYS A 47 11.67 11.97 -6.44
N ASN A 48 12.61 12.92 -6.41
CA ASN A 48 12.42 14.19 -5.75
C ASN A 48 11.84 15.17 -6.77
N ILE A 49 10.68 15.75 -6.46
CA ILE A 49 10.10 16.86 -7.20
C ILE A 49 10.41 18.12 -6.40
N SER A 50 11.36 18.90 -6.93
CA SER A 50 11.58 20.26 -6.48
C SER A 50 10.47 21.14 -7.04
N PRO A 51 9.64 21.77 -6.20
CA PRO A 51 8.59 22.65 -6.71
C PRO A 51 9.23 23.88 -7.36
N ARG A 52 8.77 24.22 -8.58
CA ARG A 52 9.23 25.41 -9.34
C ARG A 52 8.80 26.73 -8.67
N VAL A 53 7.82 26.68 -7.78
CA VAL A 53 7.28 27.82 -7.03
C VAL A 53 7.37 27.48 -5.53
N PRO A 54 7.97 28.33 -4.68
CA PRO A 54 8.00 28.09 -3.25
C PRO A 54 6.57 28.03 -2.71
N MET A 55 6.18 26.87 -2.19
CA MET A 55 4.89 26.69 -1.53
C MET A 55 4.98 27.30 -0.13
N MET A 56 4.26 28.40 0.12
CA MET A 56 4.13 28.98 1.46
C MET A 56 3.49 27.94 2.38
N SER A 57 4.31 27.28 3.18
CA SER A 57 3.82 26.45 4.27
C SER A 57 3.47 27.36 5.43
N GLY A 58 2.19 27.73 5.55
CA GLY A 58 1.64 28.32 6.76
C GLY A 58 1.70 27.30 7.89
N ASN A 59 2.85 27.19 8.55
CA ASN A 59 2.92 26.61 9.88
C ASN A 59 2.85 27.78 10.86
N VAL A 60 1.66 28.07 11.36
CA VAL A 60 1.51 28.84 12.59
C VAL A 60 1.95 27.88 13.69
N SER A 61 3.25 27.88 13.98
CA SER A 61 3.78 27.12 15.11
C SER A 61 3.51 27.95 16.35
N GLU A 62 2.40 27.67 17.03
CA GLU A 62 2.31 27.92 18.46
C GLU A 62 3.40 27.07 19.12
N VAL A 63 4.53 27.66 19.49
CA VAL A 63 5.38 27.29 20.65
C VAL A 63 6.51 28.32 20.75
N LEU A 64 6.30 29.27 21.65
CA LEU A 64 7.17 29.67 22.76
C LEU A 64 8.70 29.79 22.52
N TRP A 65 9.20 31.01 22.71
CA TRP A 65 10.57 31.37 23.14
C TRP A 65 11.76 30.77 22.35
N SER A 66 12.20 31.45 21.31
CA SER A 66 13.62 31.80 21.17
C SER A 66 13.79 32.86 20.08
N GLY A 67 14.56 33.91 20.40
CA GLY A 67 14.82 35.03 19.50
C GLY A 67 15.64 34.63 18.27
N TYR A 68 15.61 35.55 17.29
CA TYR A 68 16.47 35.61 16.09
C TYR A 68 16.10 34.70 14.91
N ALA A 69 15.24 35.27 14.06
CA ALA A 69 15.41 35.44 12.62
C ALA A 69 16.06 34.30 11.80
N ALA A 70 15.22 33.54 11.12
CA ALA A 70 15.14 33.52 9.65
C ALA A 70 14.02 32.56 9.26
N SER A 71 12.91 33.07 8.75
CA SER A 71 11.92 32.24 8.05
C SER A 71 12.57 31.73 6.76
N SER A 72 13.32 30.63 6.88
CA SER A 72 13.86 29.92 5.73
C SER A 72 12.66 29.37 4.97
N LEU A 73 12.31 30.02 3.86
CA LEU A 73 11.38 29.52 2.85
C LEU A 73 11.98 28.23 2.25
N LYS A 74 11.95 27.13 3.01
CA LYS A 74 12.31 25.82 2.51
C LYS A 74 11.22 25.42 1.53
N ALA A 75 11.54 25.48 0.24
CA ALA A 75 10.77 24.79 -0.78
C ALA A 75 10.62 23.33 -0.33
N LYS A 76 9.39 22.93 0.03
CA LYS A 76 9.10 21.55 0.42
C LYS A 76 9.38 20.66 -0.79
N CYS A 77 10.52 19.98 -0.82
CA CYS A 77 10.75 18.90 -1.77
C CYS A 77 9.69 17.83 -1.54
N CYS A 78 8.91 17.53 -2.57
CA CYS A 78 7.99 16.40 -2.55
C CYS A 78 8.76 15.17 -3.02
N ILE A 79 8.76 14.11 -2.21
CA ILE A 79 9.41 12.85 -2.56
C ILE A 79 8.32 11.88 -2.98
N ILE A 80 8.36 11.44 -4.24
CA ILE A 80 7.57 10.31 -4.71
C ILE A 80 8.28 9.04 -4.25
N ALA A 81 7.56 8.19 -3.53
CA ALA A 81 8.04 6.90 -3.07
C ALA A 81 7.07 5.77 -3.42
N VAL A 82 7.59 4.58 -3.63
CA VAL A 82 6.81 3.34 -3.78
C VAL A 82 6.75 2.62 -2.45
N ASN A 83 5.54 2.25 -2.03
CA ASN A 83 5.34 1.48 -0.81
C ASN A 83 5.71 0.01 -1.03
N LEU A 84 6.64 -0.51 -0.23
CA LEU A 84 7.07 -1.91 -0.36
C LEU A 84 5.92 -2.87 -0.05
N GLY A 85 5.17 -2.63 1.04
CA GLY A 85 4.09 -3.51 1.46
C GLY A 85 2.84 -3.47 0.59
N GLY A 86 2.49 -2.30 0.09
CA GLY A 86 1.25 -2.03 -0.64
C GLY A 86 1.39 -2.05 -2.17
N ALA A 87 2.60 -2.00 -2.70
CA ALA A 87 2.82 -2.03 -4.16
C ALA A 87 3.78 -3.15 -4.58
N VAL A 88 4.94 -3.28 -3.93
CA VAL A 88 5.95 -4.27 -4.38
C VAL A 88 5.52 -5.70 -4.04
N ILE A 89 5.15 -5.97 -2.79
CA ILE A 89 4.72 -7.32 -2.38
C ILE A 89 3.51 -7.81 -3.20
N PRO A 90 2.43 -7.02 -3.40
CA PRO A 90 1.30 -7.45 -4.22
C PRO A 90 1.65 -7.75 -5.68
N VAL A 91 2.57 -6.97 -6.28
CA VAL A 91 3.03 -7.22 -7.66
C VAL A 91 3.82 -8.53 -7.74
N VAL A 92 4.75 -8.77 -6.81
CA VAL A 92 5.50 -10.04 -6.74
C VAL A 92 4.55 -11.23 -6.60
N MET A 93 3.53 -11.09 -5.76
CA MET A 93 2.52 -12.13 -5.57
C MET A 93 1.71 -12.40 -6.83
N SER A 94 1.35 -11.34 -7.56
CA SER A 94 0.60 -11.45 -8.81
C SER A 94 1.41 -12.15 -9.90
N VAL A 95 2.69 -11.80 -10.02
CA VAL A 95 3.62 -12.46 -10.95
C VAL A 95 3.82 -13.92 -10.58
N PHE A 96 4.05 -14.23 -9.31
CA PHE A 96 4.18 -15.61 -8.84
C PHE A 96 2.92 -16.43 -9.19
N LEU A 97 1.73 -15.90 -8.91
CA LEU A 97 0.48 -16.60 -9.20
C LEU A 97 0.24 -16.77 -10.71
N SER A 98 0.67 -15.79 -11.51
CA SER A 98 0.60 -15.89 -12.98
C SER A 98 1.46 -17.03 -13.54
N THR A 99 2.51 -17.46 -12.84
CA THR A 99 3.28 -18.65 -13.27
C THR A 99 2.59 -19.97 -12.93
N LEU A 100 1.60 -19.96 -12.04
CA LEU A 100 0.87 -21.14 -11.58
C LEU A 100 -0.49 -21.33 -12.27
N VAL A 101 -0.98 -20.32 -12.98
CA VAL A 101 -2.32 -20.29 -13.60
C VAL A 101 -2.19 -19.97 -15.09
N SER A 102 -3.12 -20.48 -15.91
CA SER A 102 -3.17 -20.14 -17.33
C SER A 102 -3.38 -18.64 -17.53
N ILE A 103 -2.63 -18.06 -18.47
CA ILE A 103 -2.72 -16.63 -18.82
C ILE A 103 -4.15 -16.26 -19.26
N ILE A 104 -4.85 -17.18 -19.91
CA ILE A 104 -6.25 -16.99 -20.34
C ILE A 104 -7.18 -16.82 -19.13
N ASP A 105 -7.05 -17.67 -18.11
CA ASP A 105 -7.88 -17.58 -16.90
C ASP A 105 -7.59 -16.30 -16.13
N MET A 106 -6.33 -15.87 -16.09
CA MET A 106 -5.93 -14.60 -15.48
C MET A 106 -6.52 -13.39 -16.23
N LEU A 107 -6.55 -13.42 -17.57
CA LEU A 107 -7.14 -12.37 -18.40
C LEU A 107 -8.66 -12.29 -18.22
N ILE A 108 -9.35 -13.44 -18.15
CA ILE A 108 -10.79 -13.50 -17.90
C ILE A 108 -11.10 -12.98 -16.49
N GLY A 109 -10.33 -13.42 -15.48
CA GLY A 109 -10.49 -12.97 -14.09
C GLY A 109 -10.27 -11.47 -13.91
N SER A 110 -9.20 -10.91 -14.48
CA SER A 110 -8.92 -9.47 -14.39
C SER A 110 -9.96 -8.63 -15.15
N SER A 111 -10.43 -9.09 -16.31
CA SER A 111 -11.47 -8.41 -17.09
C SER A 111 -12.80 -8.38 -16.35
N THR A 112 -13.23 -9.51 -15.78
CA THR A 112 -14.48 -9.59 -15.00
C THR A 112 -14.43 -8.69 -13.76
N MET A 113 -13.30 -8.65 -13.05
CA MET A 113 -13.12 -7.75 -11.90
C MET A 113 -13.12 -6.27 -12.27
N LEU A 114 -12.71 -5.88 -13.48
CA LEU A 114 -12.79 -4.48 -13.94
C LEU A 114 -14.22 -4.07 -14.32
N ILE A 115 -15.03 -5.02 -14.79
CA ILE A 115 -16.40 -4.79 -15.27
C ILE A 115 -17.42 -4.78 -14.13
N SER A 116 -17.32 -5.72 -13.18
CA SER A 116 -18.24 -5.82 -12.02
C SER A 116 -18.45 -4.51 -11.24
N PRO A 117 -17.40 -3.77 -10.81
CA PRO A 117 -17.60 -2.53 -10.05
C PRO A 117 -18.22 -1.42 -10.91
N LYS A 118 -17.95 -1.38 -12.22
CA LYS A 118 -18.56 -0.40 -13.14
C LYS A 118 -20.05 -0.66 -13.35
N SER A 119 -20.45 -1.92 -13.43
CA SER A 119 -21.86 -2.30 -13.59
C SER A 119 -22.69 -2.01 -12.33
N LEU A 120 -22.11 -2.15 -11.13
CA LEU A 120 -22.80 -1.86 -9.87
C LEU A 120 -23.04 -0.35 -9.67
N VAL A 121 -22.05 0.48 -10.02
CA VAL A 121 -22.15 1.94 -9.91
C VAL A 121 -23.08 2.53 -10.98
N ALA A 122 -23.14 1.93 -12.18
CA ALA A 122 -24.06 2.36 -13.24
C ALA A 122 -25.53 1.99 -12.96
N SER A 123 -25.80 1.00 -12.11
CA SER A 123 -27.17 0.60 -11.74
C SER A 123 -27.77 1.44 -10.61
N ILE A 124 -27.00 2.32 -9.98
CA ILE A 124 -27.41 3.19 -8.85
C ILE A 124 -27.56 4.65 -9.32
N LYS A 125 -27.40 4.93 -10.61
CA LYS A 125 -27.53 6.26 -11.22
C LYS A 125 -28.73 6.32 -12.15
#